data_AF-A0A941Y2L6-F1
#
_entry.id   AF-A0A941Y2L6-F1
#
_cell.length_a   1.000
_cell.length_b   1.000
_cell.length_c   1.000
_cell.angle_alpha   90.00
_cell.angle_beta   90.00
_cell.angle_gamma   90.00
#
_symmetry.space_group_name_H-M   'P 1'
#
loop_
_entity.id
_entity.type
_entity.pdbx_description
1 polymer ?
#
loop_
_entity_poly.entity_id
_entity_poly.type
_entity_poly.pdbx_seq_one_letter_code
_entity_poly.pdbx_strand_id
1 'polypeptide(L)'
;MTTTAGAAPLTWLYSLHPAYRLILRWGYIAVLTVVAFRATIRSVVESTLAGSLIGYVLVVPVAAALAAVGVARRHRTELPIHDRQTDMIVGVMGQVLALLLHAVLLQRYALYYYLLRLDLVALWVFVLSASILLFGLRPVIRFAWVWALLSMVFPLPYYIIVILLGGTAFAAGTGTIVVAGVAVGIAVGRVPRRGVIGSAIVWVVGIVVLALMAHYLPDAPLIVYQAVPALMAICLVGTGMFLHVRRGEPKRLLNRQVEPLAAKQVWAALPVVLVVAVALSFVRLPDPGFTPTRYVDGLRLNGAQQAPPGWHSATIDEYTWVSRLFGADATLVRQKMVADTGDPRFDKFARPRTLVVDTTTTHRPFSFNVYPARVLYRVEGIRLSALRPVDLGYGVEADLFSAVDDRLLVTWDALQWKWSNGDTAQRMLVIAVDNHEDDAPFPQPTGGMLPTLNSMFTVLFRGNSATDDADPNTKDDQLLVEFGRALVRSELEPLGVRP
;
A
#
# COMPACT_ATOMS: atom_id res chain seq x y z
N MET A 1 56.54 -1.40 -31.05
CA MET A 1 55.19 -0.78 -31.07
C MET A 1 54.25 -1.82 -31.64
N THR A 2 53.56 -2.62 -30.83
CA THR A 2 52.27 -2.27 -30.22
C THR A 2 52.09 -2.99 -28.89
N THR A 3 52.00 -2.21 -27.82
CA THR A 3 51.73 -2.65 -26.44
C THR A 3 50.24 -2.98 -26.27
N THR A 4 49.90 -4.23 -25.99
CA THR A 4 48.58 -4.65 -25.49
C THR A 4 48.42 -4.25 -24.02
N ALA A 5 48.23 -2.96 -23.78
CA ALA A 5 47.76 -2.45 -22.50
C ALA A 5 46.23 -2.57 -22.44
N GLY A 6 45.71 -3.64 -21.83
CA GLY A 6 44.25 -3.78 -21.71
C GLY A 6 43.77 -5.03 -20.99
N ALA A 7 44.00 -5.14 -19.67
CA ALA A 7 43.15 -5.91 -18.73
C ALA A 7 43.65 -5.81 -17.26
N ALA A 8 44.07 -4.63 -16.79
CA ALA A 8 44.76 -4.50 -15.49
C ALA A 8 44.02 -3.84 -14.30
N PRO A 9 42.68 -3.62 -14.21
CA PRO A 9 42.18 -2.96 -13.00
C PRO A 9 41.80 -3.88 -11.83
N LEU A 10 41.72 -5.22 -11.95
CA LEU A 10 40.89 -6.01 -11.00
C LEU A 10 41.41 -7.39 -10.54
N THR A 11 42.72 -7.67 -10.65
CA THR A 11 43.34 -8.87 -10.04
C THR A 11 43.16 -8.92 -8.51
N TRP A 12 43.08 -7.76 -7.86
CA TRP A 12 42.91 -7.64 -6.41
C TRP A 12 41.56 -8.19 -5.90
N LEU A 13 40.48 -8.11 -6.69
CA LEU A 13 39.16 -8.56 -6.22
C LEU A 13 39.05 -10.08 -6.17
N TYR A 14 39.80 -10.78 -7.03
CA TYR A 14 39.85 -12.25 -7.06
C TYR A 14 40.78 -12.83 -5.99
N SER A 15 41.76 -12.06 -5.51
CA SER A 15 42.60 -12.44 -4.37
C SER A 15 41.91 -12.24 -3.01
N LEU A 16 40.78 -11.50 -2.97
CA LEU A 16 39.98 -11.36 -1.75
C LEU A 16 39.30 -12.67 -1.34
N HIS A 17 39.24 -12.86 -0.02
CA HIS A 17 38.50 -13.96 0.60
C HIS A 17 37.04 -14.00 0.08
N PRO A 18 36.46 -15.18 -0.20
CA PRO A 18 35.11 -15.29 -0.77
C PRO A 18 34.03 -14.54 0.00
N ALA A 19 34.17 -14.42 1.33
CA ALA A 19 33.27 -13.65 2.18
C ALA A 19 33.23 -12.15 1.83
N TYR A 20 34.38 -11.52 1.58
CA TYR A 20 34.43 -10.10 1.21
C TYR A 20 33.79 -9.85 -0.15
N ARG A 21 33.99 -10.76 -1.11
CA ARG A 21 33.31 -10.68 -2.42
C ARG A 21 31.80 -10.77 -2.30
N LEU A 22 31.30 -11.63 -1.41
CA LEU A 22 29.88 -11.75 -1.11
C LEU A 22 29.34 -10.44 -0.49
N ILE A 23 30.04 -9.91 0.51
CA ILE A 23 29.67 -8.65 1.18
C ILE A 23 29.63 -7.49 0.19
N LEU A 24 30.64 -7.36 -0.67
CA LEU A 24 30.69 -6.30 -1.68
C LEU A 24 29.52 -6.38 -2.68
N ARG A 25 29.16 -7.58 -3.14
CA ARG A 25 28.02 -7.74 -4.07
C ARG A 25 26.69 -7.39 -3.39
N TRP A 26 26.48 -7.83 -2.15
CA TRP A 26 25.28 -7.45 -1.40
C TRP A 26 25.25 -5.96 -1.07
N GLY A 27 26.38 -5.38 -0.68
CA GLY A 27 26.52 -3.94 -0.45
C GLY A 27 26.21 -3.14 -1.71
N TYR A 28 26.70 -3.58 -2.88
CA TYR A 28 26.38 -2.96 -4.17
C TYR A 28 24.88 -2.98 -4.45
N ILE A 29 24.21 -4.12 -4.29
CA ILE A 29 22.74 -4.21 -4.47
C ILE A 29 22.05 -3.28 -3.48
N ALA A 30 22.40 -3.34 -2.20
CA ALA A 30 21.76 -2.55 -1.15
C ALA A 30 21.88 -1.04 -1.41
N VAL A 31 23.07 -0.55 -1.76
CA VAL A 31 23.29 0.87 -2.09
C VAL A 31 22.47 1.27 -3.30
N LEU A 32 22.48 0.49 -4.38
CA LEU A 32 21.70 0.80 -5.57
C LEU A 32 20.20 0.74 -5.33
N THR A 33 19.71 -0.20 -4.52
CA THR A 33 18.29 -0.25 -4.12
C THR A 33 17.89 1.01 -3.35
N VAL A 34 18.72 1.46 -2.40
CA VAL A 34 18.44 2.69 -1.64
C VAL A 34 18.42 3.91 -2.57
N VAL A 35 19.38 4.03 -3.50
CA VAL A 35 19.44 5.15 -4.44
C VAL A 35 18.25 5.14 -5.40
N ALA A 36 17.93 3.99 -5.98
CA ALA A 36 16.84 3.81 -6.94
C ALA A 36 15.46 4.05 -6.31
N PHE A 37 15.24 3.54 -5.10
CA PHE A 37 13.93 3.54 -4.43
C PHE A 37 13.87 4.49 -3.22
N ARG A 38 14.72 5.52 -3.16
CA ARG A 38 14.77 6.46 -2.03
C ARG A 38 13.41 7.08 -1.68
N ALA A 39 12.63 7.42 -2.71
CA ALA A 39 11.30 8.01 -2.55
C ALA A 39 10.31 6.97 -1.99
N THR A 40 10.34 5.74 -2.51
CA THR A 40 9.53 4.62 -2.01
C THR A 40 9.84 4.32 -0.55
N ILE A 41 11.12 4.23 -0.18
CA ILE A 41 11.54 3.95 1.20
C ILE A 41 11.07 5.06 2.14
N ARG A 42 11.27 6.33 1.76
CA ARG A 42 10.78 7.48 2.53
C ARG A 42 9.26 7.42 2.71
N SER A 43 8.52 7.18 1.62
CA SER A 43 7.07 7.07 1.65
C SER A 43 6.60 5.91 2.54
N VAL A 44 7.27 4.75 2.55
CA VAL A 44 6.94 3.65 3.48
C VAL A 44 7.10 4.11 4.93
N VAL A 45 8.22 4.77 5.26
CA VAL A 45 8.49 5.23 6.62
C VAL A 45 7.46 6.28 7.06
N GLU A 46 7.21 7.30 6.25
CA GLU A 46 6.24 8.35 6.54
C GLU A 46 4.82 7.79 6.69
N SER A 47 4.40 6.89 5.79
CA SER A 47 3.09 6.23 5.87
C SER A 47 2.98 5.36 7.12
N THR A 48 4.05 4.67 7.51
CA THR A 48 4.08 3.82 8.72
C THR A 48 3.96 4.66 9.98
N LEU A 49 4.69 5.78 10.05
CA LEU A 49 4.63 6.72 11.17
C LEU A 49 3.25 7.39 11.26
N ALA A 50 2.59 7.62 10.13
CA ALA A 50 1.22 8.12 10.06
C ALA A 50 0.13 7.07 10.40
N GLY A 51 0.51 5.89 10.91
CA GLY A 51 -0.44 4.86 11.36
C GLY A 51 -1.09 4.04 10.23
N SER A 52 -0.45 3.96 9.06
CA SER A 52 -0.91 3.12 7.95
C SER A 52 -0.69 1.63 8.20
N LEU A 53 -1.55 0.81 7.59
CA LEU A 53 -1.41 -0.64 7.55
C LEU A 53 -0.13 -1.13 6.89
N ILE A 54 0.58 -0.29 6.11
CA ILE A 54 1.80 -0.66 5.38
C ILE A 54 2.99 -1.05 6.28
N GLY A 55 2.94 -0.71 7.58
CA GLY A 55 4.05 -0.94 8.51
C GLY A 55 4.60 -2.37 8.57
N TYR A 56 3.75 -3.38 8.30
CA TYR A 56 4.15 -4.79 8.25
C TYR A 56 5.26 -5.06 7.21
N VAL A 57 5.38 -4.24 6.17
CA VAL A 57 6.41 -4.34 5.13
C VAL A 57 7.82 -4.31 5.74
N LEU A 58 8.02 -3.61 6.86
CA LEU A 58 9.31 -3.57 7.56
C LEU A 58 9.67 -4.90 8.23
N VAL A 59 8.66 -5.71 8.57
CA VAL A 59 8.83 -7.05 9.17
C VAL A 59 9.26 -8.08 8.13
N VAL A 60 8.79 -7.95 6.88
CA VAL A 60 9.02 -8.93 5.81
C VAL A 60 10.52 -9.18 5.53
N PRO A 61 11.39 -8.17 5.34
CA PRO A 61 12.82 -8.39 5.14
C PRO A 61 13.50 -9.06 6.33
N VAL A 62 13.11 -8.71 7.56
CA VAL A 62 13.65 -9.32 8.79
C VAL A 62 13.25 -10.80 8.87
N ALA A 63 11.98 -11.10 8.64
CA ALA A 63 11.47 -12.47 8.60
C ALA A 63 12.16 -13.30 7.50
N ALA A 64 12.37 -12.70 6.32
CA ALA A 64 13.08 -13.34 5.22
C ALA A 64 14.56 -13.59 5.53
N ALA A 65 15.25 -12.66 6.18
CA ALA A 65 16.64 -12.86 6.62
C ALA A 65 16.74 -14.03 7.60
N LEU A 66 15.84 -14.11 8.58
CA LEU A 66 15.77 -15.21 9.54
C LEU A 66 15.45 -16.55 8.85
N ALA A 67 14.51 -16.56 7.90
CA ALA A 67 14.21 -17.73 7.08
C ALA A 67 15.42 -18.17 6.22
N ALA A 68 16.15 -17.20 5.64
CA ALA A 68 17.35 -17.45 4.85
C ALA A 68 18.45 -18.12 5.67
N VAL A 69 18.64 -17.74 6.94
CA VAL A 69 19.57 -18.43 7.85
C VAL A 69 19.18 -19.91 8.01
N GLY A 70 17.89 -20.22 8.15
CA GLY A 70 17.39 -21.59 8.23
C GLY A 70 17.62 -22.40 6.94
N VAL A 71 17.31 -21.80 5.78
CA VAL A 71 17.52 -22.42 4.46
C VAL A 71 19.00 -22.62 4.17
N ALA A 72 19.83 -21.61 4.47
CA ALA A 72 21.26 -21.66 4.27
C ALA A 72 21.86 -22.88 4.98
N ARG A 73 21.36 -23.28 6.16
CA ARG A 73 21.87 -24.43 6.93
C ARG A 73 21.49 -25.81 6.39
N ARG A 74 20.78 -25.93 5.27
CA ARG A 74 20.43 -27.21 4.67
C ARG A 74 21.62 -27.75 3.86
N HIS A 75 21.89 -29.05 3.92
CA HIS A 75 22.88 -29.71 3.06
C HIS A 75 22.23 -30.02 1.71
N ARG A 76 22.86 -29.58 0.63
CA ARG A 76 22.50 -29.94 -0.75
C ARG A 76 23.79 -30.16 -1.53
N THR A 77 23.86 -31.26 -2.26
CA THR A 77 24.91 -31.53 -3.24
C THR A 77 24.44 -30.99 -4.58
N GLU A 78 25.16 -30.03 -5.15
CA GLU A 78 24.81 -29.43 -6.44
C GLU A 78 25.77 -29.90 -7.54
N LEU A 79 25.21 -30.20 -8.71
CA LEU A 79 26.00 -30.52 -9.91
C LEU A 79 26.65 -29.23 -10.45
N PRO A 80 27.94 -29.26 -10.83
CA PRO A 80 28.70 -28.09 -11.28
C PRO A 80 28.38 -27.73 -12.75
N ILE A 81 27.12 -27.35 -13.02
CA ILE A 81 26.68 -26.86 -14.34
C ILE A 81 26.23 -25.41 -14.19
N HIS A 82 26.95 -24.51 -14.88
CA HIS A 82 26.73 -23.07 -14.88
C HIS A 82 26.47 -22.58 -16.30
N ASP A 83 25.25 -22.09 -16.57
CA ASP A 83 24.90 -21.41 -17.82
C ASP A 83 24.74 -19.91 -17.58
N ARG A 84 25.76 -19.15 -17.96
CA ARG A 84 25.80 -17.71 -17.74
C ARG A 84 24.91 -16.94 -18.70
N GLN A 85 24.62 -17.46 -19.90
CA GLN A 85 23.77 -16.76 -20.86
C GLN A 85 22.34 -16.70 -20.36
N THR A 86 21.81 -17.82 -19.87
CA THR A 86 20.48 -17.87 -19.24
C THR A 86 20.39 -16.93 -18.03
N ASP A 87 21.41 -16.89 -17.16
CA ASP A 87 21.43 -15.94 -16.03
C ASP A 87 21.29 -14.48 -16.48
N MET A 88 22.01 -14.09 -17.54
CA MET A 88 21.99 -12.73 -18.07
C MET A 88 20.63 -12.39 -18.68
N ILE A 89 20.05 -13.30 -19.47
CA ILE A 89 18.73 -13.10 -20.09
C ILE A 89 17.67 -12.88 -19.00
N VAL A 90 17.56 -13.81 -18.04
CA VAL A 90 16.56 -13.75 -16.96
C VAL A 90 16.77 -12.51 -16.10
N GLY A 91 18.02 -12.22 -15.74
CA GLY A 91 18.37 -11.06 -14.93
C GLY A 91 18.04 -9.73 -15.63
N VAL A 92 18.38 -9.57 -16.92
CA VAL A 92 18.07 -8.37 -17.70
C VAL A 92 16.56 -8.20 -17.89
N MET A 93 15.84 -9.27 -18.26
CA MET A 93 14.38 -9.22 -18.40
C MET A 93 13.70 -8.77 -17.11
N GLY A 94 14.16 -9.26 -15.96
CA GLY A 94 13.63 -8.84 -14.68
C GLY A 94 13.98 -7.39 -14.31
N GLN A 95 15.18 -6.89 -14.67
CA GLN A 95 15.51 -5.46 -14.52
C GLN A 95 14.60 -4.57 -15.38
N VAL A 96 14.33 -4.97 -16.63
CA VAL A 96 13.37 -4.27 -17.50
C VAL A 96 11.97 -4.31 -16.90
N LEU A 97 11.53 -5.45 -16.37
CA LEU A 97 10.23 -5.57 -15.70
C LEU A 97 10.13 -4.64 -14.49
N ALA A 98 11.17 -4.54 -13.65
CA ALA A 98 11.19 -3.62 -12.52
C ALA A 98 11.04 -2.15 -12.97
N LEU A 99 11.72 -1.78 -14.07
CA LEU A 99 11.58 -0.46 -14.68
C LEU A 99 10.15 -0.21 -15.20
N LEU A 100 9.55 -1.17 -15.91
CA LEU A 100 8.18 -1.05 -16.42
C LEU A 100 7.14 -0.95 -15.29
N LEU A 101 7.30 -1.75 -14.23
CA LEU A 101 6.43 -1.68 -13.06
C LEU A 101 6.49 -0.31 -12.39
N HIS A 102 7.70 0.24 -12.21
CA HIS A 102 7.89 1.49 -11.49
C HIS A 102 7.62 2.75 -12.33
N ALA A 103 8.08 2.79 -13.58
CA ALA A 103 8.01 3.97 -14.43
C ALA A 103 6.68 4.09 -15.21
N VAL A 104 6.08 2.95 -15.60
CA VAL A 104 4.90 2.94 -16.48
C VAL A 104 3.66 2.51 -15.71
N LEU A 105 3.69 1.32 -15.10
CA LEU A 105 2.51 0.76 -14.46
C LEU A 105 2.09 1.55 -13.22
N LEU A 106 3.06 2.06 -12.46
CA LEU A 106 2.79 2.89 -11.28
C LEU A 106 2.00 4.16 -11.63
N GLN A 107 2.35 4.85 -12.72
CA GLN A 107 1.67 6.06 -13.18
C GLN A 107 0.24 5.77 -13.66
N ARG A 108 0.05 4.62 -14.32
CA ARG A 108 -1.28 4.15 -14.72
C ARG A 108 -2.22 4.00 -13.50
N TYR A 109 -1.70 3.54 -12.37
CA TYR A 109 -2.48 3.36 -11.13
C TYR A 109 -2.28 4.48 -10.10
N ALA A 110 -1.99 5.71 -10.52
CA ALA A 110 -1.73 6.84 -9.61
C ALA A 110 -2.79 7.00 -8.52
N LEU A 111 -4.08 6.92 -8.87
CA LEU A 111 -5.22 7.05 -7.94
C LEU A 111 -5.33 5.91 -6.92
N TYR A 112 -4.68 4.77 -7.17
CA TYR A 112 -4.64 3.60 -6.29
C TYR A 112 -3.23 3.33 -5.75
N TYR A 113 -2.35 4.33 -5.80
CA TYR A 113 -0.93 4.19 -5.43
C TYR A 113 -0.74 3.55 -4.06
N TYR A 114 -1.38 4.08 -3.02
CA TYR A 114 -1.23 3.59 -1.64
C TYR A 114 -1.87 2.22 -1.40
N LEU A 115 -2.85 1.83 -2.22
CA LEU A 115 -3.49 0.53 -2.13
C LEU A 115 -2.64 -0.57 -2.77
N LEU A 116 -2.13 -0.34 -3.98
CA LEU A 116 -1.39 -1.36 -4.74
C LEU A 116 0.10 -1.37 -4.42
N ARG A 117 0.70 -0.20 -4.18
CA ARG A 117 2.14 -0.03 -3.91
C ARG A 117 3.02 -0.86 -4.86
N LEU A 118 2.76 -0.73 -6.17
CA LEU A 118 3.50 -1.45 -7.21
C LEU A 118 5.01 -1.11 -7.19
N ASP A 119 5.37 0.00 -6.57
CA ASP A 119 6.76 0.38 -6.29
C ASP A 119 7.48 -0.61 -5.37
N LEU A 120 6.79 -1.22 -4.39
CA LEU A 120 7.36 -2.28 -3.56
C LEU A 120 7.59 -3.58 -4.33
N VAL A 121 6.67 -3.90 -5.25
CA VAL A 121 6.82 -5.04 -6.16
C VAL A 121 8.00 -4.81 -7.10
N ALA A 122 8.11 -3.61 -7.67
CA ALA A 122 9.25 -3.22 -8.51
C ALA A 122 10.59 -3.31 -7.75
N LEU A 123 10.63 -2.86 -6.48
CA LEU A 123 11.80 -2.99 -5.61
C LEU A 123 12.18 -4.46 -5.42
N TRP A 124 11.21 -5.32 -5.11
CA TRP A 124 11.44 -6.75 -4.95
C TRP A 124 11.98 -7.40 -6.24
N VAL A 125 11.36 -7.12 -7.40
CA VAL A 125 11.83 -7.60 -8.71
C VAL A 125 13.25 -7.10 -8.96
N PHE A 126 13.53 -5.81 -8.73
CA PHE A 126 14.86 -5.23 -8.92
C PHE A 126 15.93 -5.97 -8.09
N VAL A 127 15.68 -6.20 -6.80
CA VAL A 127 16.62 -6.88 -5.90
C VAL A 127 16.81 -8.36 -6.31
N LEU A 128 15.73 -9.05 -6.66
CA LEU A 128 15.78 -10.43 -7.15
C LEU A 128 16.60 -10.53 -8.45
N SER A 129 16.32 -9.68 -9.42
CA SER A 129 16.99 -9.66 -10.72
C SER A 129 18.45 -9.22 -10.61
N ALA A 130 18.76 -8.23 -9.77
CA ALA A 130 20.13 -7.85 -9.46
C ALA A 130 20.89 -9.03 -8.82
N SER A 131 20.23 -9.77 -7.91
CA SER A 131 20.80 -10.97 -7.30
C SER A 131 21.08 -12.05 -8.35
N ILE A 132 20.18 -12.28 -9.32
CA ILE A 132 20.41 -13.24 -10.43
C ILE A 132 21.60 -12.80 -11.29
N LEU A 133 21.68 -11.51 -11.63
CA LEU A 133 22.79 -10.98 -12.43
C LEU A 133 24.15 -11.10 -11.71
N LEU A 134 24.19 -10.85 -10.40
CA LEU A 134 25.43 -10.80 -9.61
C LEU A 134 25.85 -12.15 -9.02
N PHE A 135 24.91 -13.06 -8.74
CA PHE A 135 25.16 -14.36 -8.13
C PHE A 135 24.87 -15.55 -9.05
N GLY A 136 24.12 -15.35 -10.12
CA GLY A 136 23.61 -16.40 -11.00
C GLY A 136 22.26 -16.94 -10.54
N LEU A 137 21.52 -17.57 -11.45
CA LEU A 137 20.16 -18.05 -11.21
C LEU A 137 20.13 -19.19 -10.19
N ARG A 138 21.08 -20.13 -10.26
CA ARG A 138 21.11 -21.33 -9.40
C ARG A 138 21.26 -20.97 -7.90
N PRO A 139 22.23 -20.14 -7.48
CA PRO A 139 22.32 -19.72 -6.07
C PRO A 139 21.08 -18.97 -5.57
N VAL A 140 20.41 -18.21 -6.45
CA VAL A 140 19.18 -17.49 -6.13
C VAL A 140 18.00 -18.45 -5.95
N ILE A 141 17.82 -19.40 -6.87
CA ILE A 141 16.77 -20.45 -6.80
C ILE A 141 16.91 -21.32 -5.55
N ARG A 142 18.13 -21.50 -5.01
CA ARG A 142 18.32 -22.18 -3.73
C ARG A 142 17.48 -21.57 -2.61
N PHE A 143 17.26 -20.26 -2.67
CA PHE A 143 16.43 -19.49 -1.73
C PHE A 143 15.06 -19.15 -2.31
N ALA A 144 14.55 -19.88 -3.33
CA ALA A 144 13.28 -19.58 -3.99
C ALA A 144 12.11 -19.34 -3.01
N TRP A 145 12.02 -20.15 -1.94
CA TRP A 145 10.99 -19.96 -0.90
C TRP A 145 11.18 -18.68 -0.08
N VAL A 146 12.42 -18.24 0.16
CA VAL A 146 12.70 -16.95 0.81
C VAL A 146 12.33 -15.81 -0.12
N TRP A 147 12.58 -15.94 -1.42
CA TRP A 147 12.14 -14.95 -2.41
C TRP A 147 10.61 -14.88 -2.51
N ALA A 148 9.92 -16.02 -2.41
CA ALA A 148 8.46 -16.08 -2.32
C ALA A 148 7.92 -15.49 -1.01
N LEU A 149 8.62 -15.64 0.11
CA LEU A 149 8.30 -14.90 1.34
C LEU A 149 8.50 -13.39 1.16
N LEU A 150 9.60 -12.97 0.52
CA LEU A 150 9.86 -11.56 0.24
C LEU A 150 8.81 -10.93 -0.70
N SER A 151 8.17 -11.71 -1.58
CA SER A 151 7.08 -11.19 -2.41
C SER A 151 5.84 -10.80 -1.61
N MET A 152 5.74 -11.21 -0.34
CA MET A 152 4.71 -10.71 0.58
C MET A 152 4.87 -9.22 0.92
N VAL A 153 5.89 -8.53 0.39
CA VAL A 153 5.98 -7.07 0.40
C VAL A 153 4.82 -6.40 -0.37
N PHE A 154 4.15 -7.14 -1.27
CA PHE A 154 2.97 -6.68 -1.98
C PHE A 154 1.78 -6.51 -1.02
N PRO A 155 1.25 -5.29 -0.79
CA PRO A 155 0.28 -5.05 0.28
C PRO A 155 -1.12 -5.56 0.07
N LEU A 156 -1.55 -5.75 -1.18
CA LEU A 156 -2.95 -6.05 -1.47
C LEU A 156 -3.47 -7.32 -0.77
N PRO A 157 -2.78 -8.48 -0.82
CA PRO A 157 -3.22 -9.67 -0.07
C PRO A 157 -3.28 -9.43 1.44
N TYR A 158 -2.35 -8.65 1.99
CA TYR A 158 -2.32 -8.30 3.40
C TYR A 158 -3.54 -7.42 3.77
N TYR A 159 -3.85 -6.39 2.98
CA TYR A 159 -5.03 -5.55 3.20
C TYR A 159 -6.33 -6.36 3.16
N ILE A 160 -6.46 -7.29 2.20
CA ILE A 160 -7.63 -8.17 2.11
C ILE A 160 -7.79 -8.99 3.40
N ILE A 161 -6.71 -9.58 3.92
CA ILE A 161 -6.75 -10.34 5.17
C ILE A 161 -7.20 -9.45 6.33
N VAL A 162 -6.62 -8.25 6.46
CA VAL A 162 -6.97 -7.33 7.56
C VAL A 162 -8.43 -6.89 7.48
N ILE A 163 -8.94 -6.59 6.29
CA ILE A 163 -10.34 -6.20 6.05
C ILE A 163 -11.28 -7.36 6.41
N LEU A 164 -10.96 -8.59 5.98
CA LEU A 164 -11.76 -9.78 6.31
C LEU A 164 -11.79 -10.08 7.80
N LEU A 165 -10.72 -9.75 8.52
CA LEU A 165 -10.61 -9.89 9.98
C LEU A 165 -11.16 -8.66 10.75
N GLY A 166 -11.70 -7.65 10.05
CA GLY A 166 -12.43 -6.54 10.67
C GLY A 166 -11.71 -5.20 10.75
N GLY A 167 -10.51 -5.03 10.17
CA GLY A 167 -9.84 -3.72 10.06
C GLY A 167 -9.13 -3.21 11.34
N THR A 168 -9.15 -3.98 12.42
CA THR A 168 -8.61 -3.57 13.73
C THR A 168 -7.08 -3.70 13.83
N ALA A 169 -6.46 -3.14 14.88
CA ALA A 169 -5.04 -3.35 15.15
C ALA A 169 -4.71 -4.84 15.40
N PHE A 170 -5.62 -5.56 16.06
CA PHE A 170 -5.52 -7.01 16.25
C PHE A 170 -5.57 -7.77 14.92
N ALA A 171 -6.45 -7.37 13.99
CA ALA A 171 -6.52 -7.94 12.64
C ALA A 171 -5.20 -7.72 11.87
N ALA A 172 -4.61 -6.53 11.97
CA ALA A 172 -3.31 -6.20 11.38
C ALA A 172 -2.16 -7.05 11.96
N GLY A 173 -2.12 -7.25 13.28
CA GLY A 173 -1.15 -8.14 13.92
C GLY A 173 -1.30 -9.58 13.46
N THR A 174 -2.55 -10.07 13.39
CA THR A 174 -2.86 -11.43 12.89
C THR A 174 -2.40 -11.63 11.44
N GLY A 175 -2.62 -10.64 10.57
CA GLY A 175 -2.12 -10.66 9.20
C GLY A 175 -0.59 -10.78 9.12
N THR A 176 0.13 -10.11 10.03
CA THR A 176 1.61 -10.17 10.08
C THR A 176 2.11 -11.50 10.66
N ILE A 177 1.35 -12.15 11.54
CA ILE A 177 1.64 -13.51 12.03
C ILE A 177 1.63 -14.54 10.88
N VAL A 178 0.84 -14.33 9.82
CA VAL A 178 0.91 -15.16 8.60
C VAL A 178 2.33 -15.16 8.03
N VAL A 179 2.94 -13.98 7.89
CA VAL A 179 4.32 -13.80 7.40
C VAL A 179 5.29 -14.55 8.30
N ALA A 180 5.13 -14.44 9.63
CA ALA A 180 5.94 -15.14 10.60
C ALA A 180 5.83 -16.67 10.50
N GLY A 181 4.61 -17.21 10.37
CA GLY A 181 4.36 -18.64 10.22
C GLY A 181 5.00 -19.19 8.95
N VAL A 182 4.86 -18.49 7.82
CA VAL A 182 5.52 -18.84 6.55
C VAL A 182 7.03 -18.79 6.72
N ALA A 183 7.59 -17.74 7.35
CA ALA A 183 9.02 -17.60 7.56
C ALA A 183 9.63 -18.75 8.38
N VAL A 184 9.01 -19.15 9.49
CA VAL A 184 9.50 -20.27 10.30
C VAL A 184 9.26 -21.62 9.62
N GLY A 185 8.14 -21.78 8.91
CA GLY A 185 7.90 -22.96 8.07
C GLY A 185 9.01 -23.16 7.04
N ILE A 186 9.44 -22.07 6.38
CA ILE A 186 10.58 -22.06 5.45
C ILE A 186 11.90 -22.27 6.21
N ALA A 187 12.10 -21.68 7.38
CA ALA A 187 13.35 -21.83 8.13
C ALA A 187 13.59 -23.30 8.57
N VAL A 188 12.55 -23.97 9.07
CA VAL A 188 12.65 -25.28 9.73
C VAL A 188 12.23 -26.46 8.85
N GLY A 189 11.59 -26.20 7.70
CA GLY A 189 11.04 -27.20 6.77
C GLY A 189 12.07 -28.04 6.00
N ARG A 190 13.02 -28.70 6.69
CA ARG A 190 13.86 -29.76 6.10
C ARG A 190 13.01 -30.94 5.61
N VAL A 191 11.91 -31.21 6.32
CA VAL A 191 10.86 -32.16 5.98
C VAL A 191 9.52 -31.40 6.03
N PRO A 192 8.56 -31.62 5.10
CA PRO A 192 7.30 -30.89 5.06
C PRO A 192 6.58 -30.85 6.43
N ARG A 193 6.49 -32.00 7.11
CA ARG A 193 5.89 -32.13 8.44
C ARG A 193 6.48 -31.16 9.48
N ARG A 194 7.81 -30.98 9.49
CA ARG A 194 8.48 -30.06 10.44
C ARG A 194 8.19 -28.60 10.12
N GLY A 195 8.07 -28.26 8.84
CA GLY A 195 7.68 -26.91 8.40
C GLY A 195 6.26 -26.57 8.84
N VAL A 196 5.31 -27.49 8.65
CA VAL A 196 3.92 -27.31 9.07
C VAL A 196 3.81 -27.16 10.60
N ILE A 197 4.46 -28.03 11.37
CA ILE A 197 4.46 -27.94 12.84
C ILE A 197 5.08 -26.61 13.31
N GLY A 198 6.23 -26.23 12.74
CA GLY A 198 6.88 -24.96 13.08
C GLY A 198 6.00 -23.75 12.80
N SER A 199 5.34 -23.72 11.64
CA SER A 199 4.36 -22.69 11.30
C SER A 199 3.19 -22.67 12.29
N ALA A 200 2.58 -23.82 12.60
CA ALA A 200 1.46 -23.93 13.53
C ALA A 200 1.81 -23.42 14.94
N ILE A 201 3.00 -23.75 15.45
CA ILE A 201 3.46 -23.25 16.76
C ILE A 201 3.64 -21.73 16.73
N VAL A 202 4.17 -21.16 15.63
CA VAL A 202 4.28 -19.69 15.48
C VAL A 202 2.93 -19.01 15.51
N TRP A 203 1.93 -19.59 14.86
CA TRP A 203 0.57 -19.07 14.93
C TRP A 203 0.05 -19.03 16.36
N VAL A 204 0.17 -20.13 17.12
CA VAL A 204 -0.27 -20.20 18.51
C VAL A 204 0.47 -19.18 19.38
N VAL A 205 1.81 -19.17 19.33
CA VAL A 205 2.64 -18.25 20.14
C VAL A 205 2.37 -16.79 19.74
N GLY A 206 2.27 -16.51 18.45
CA GLY A 206 1.99 -15.18 17.93
C GLY A 206 0.62 -14.66 18.40
N ILE A 207 -0.43 -15.48 18.32
CA ILE A 207 -1.77 -15.11 18.79
C ILE A 207 -1.78 -14.88 20.30
N VAL A 208 -1.09 -15.71 21.09
CA VAL A 208 -0.98 -15.51 22.54
C VAL A 208 -0.29 -14.19 22.86
N VAL A 209 0.86 -13.90 22.24
CA VAL A 209 1.57 -12.62 22.44
C VAL A 209 0.69 -11.44 22.00
N LEU A 210 0.01 -11.56 20.87
CA LEU A 210 -0.90 -10.53 20.36
C LEU A 210 -2.08 -10.30 21.31
N ALA A 211 -2.69 -11.34 21.87
CA ALA A 211 -3.79 -11.25 22.83
C ALA A 211 -3.34 -10.62 24.16
N LEU A 212 -2.17 -11.00 24.67
CA LEU A 212 -1.57 -10.36 25.84
C LEU A 212 -1.33 -8.86 25.58
N MET A 213 -0.79 -8.53 24.41
CA MET A 213 -0.53 -7.14 24.04
C MET A 213 -1.82 -6.33 23.89
N ALA A 214 -2.86 -6.90 23.27
CA ALA A 214 -4.16 -6.25 23.17
C ALA A 214 -4.81 -5.99 24.54
N HIS A 215 -4.53 -6.82 25.54
CA HIS A 215 -5.03 -6.65 26.89
C HIS A 215 -4.23 -5.63 27.71
N TYR A 216 -2.89 -5.70 27.67
CA TYR A 216 -2.02 -4.86 28.52
C TYR A 216 -1.60 -3.53 27.88
N LEU A 217 -1.64 -3.43 26.55
CA LEU A 217 -1.19 -2.28 25.76
C LEU A 217 -2.20 -1.95 24.63
N PRO A 218 -3.48 -1.69 24.97
CA PRO A 218 -4.53 -1.43 23.97
C PRO A 218 -4.17 -0.24 23.05
N ASP A 219 -3.58 0.82 23.60
CA ASP A 219 -3.26 2.06 22.89
C ASP A 219 -1.91 2.05 22.16
N ALA A 220 -1.25 0.88 22.07
CA ALA A 220 0.03 0.79 21.39
C ALA A 220 -0.10 1.14 19.88
N PRO A 221 0.90 1.83 19.30
CA PRO A 221 0.88 2.15 17.87
C PRO A 221 0.72 0.91 16.98
N LEU A 222 0.06 1.06 15.84
CA LEU A 222 -0.26 -0.04 14.92
C LEU A 222 0.98 -0.85 14.49
N ILE A 223 2.12 -0.20 14.29
CA ILE A 223 3.38 -0.87 13.93
C ILE A 223 3.83 -1.86 15.02
N VAL A 224 3.55 -1.59 16.30
CA VAL A 224 3.87 -2.47 17.41
C VAL A 224 3.02 -3.74 17.34
N TYR A 225 1.72 -3.59 17.04
CA TYR A 225 0.80 -4.71 16.77
C TYR A 225 1.24 -5.61 15.62
N GLN A 226 1.84 -5.02 14.59
CA GLN A 226 2.35 -5.76 13.44
C GLN A 226 3.69 -6.44 13.73
N ALA A 227 4.65 -5.71 14.33
CA ALA A 227 6.03 -6.16 14.45
C ALA A 227 6.26 -7.07 15.66
N VAL A 228 5.81 -6.69 16.85
CA VAL A 228 6.24 -7.36 18.09
C VAL A 228 5.75 -8.81 18.17
N PRO A 229 4.44 -9.12 17.99
CA PRO A 229 3.96 -10.49 18.09
C PRO A 229 4.58 -11.41 17.03
N ALA A 230 4.70 -10.91 15.79
CA ALA A 230 5.29 -11.66 14.69
C ALA A 230 6.78 -11.96 14.93
N LEU A 231 7.59 -10.94 15.23
CA LEU A 231 9.03 -11.11 15.44
C LEU A 231 9.34 -11.95 16.70
N MET A 232 8.60 -11.73 17.80
CA MET A 232 8.73 -12.54 19.01
C MET A 232 8.42 -14.02 18.73
N ALA A 233 7.34 -14.31 18.01
CA ALA A 233 6.99 -15.68 17.65
C ALA A 233 8.06 -16.33 16.75
N ILE A 234 8.59 -15.62 15.75
CA ILE A 234 9.70 -16.12 14.91
C ILE A 234 10.93 -16.44 15.77
N CYS A 235 11.33 -15.51 16.64
CA CYS A 235 12.52 -15.66 17.47
C CYS A 235 12.38 -16.80 18.49
N LEU A 236 11.25 -16.87 19.21
CA LEU A 236 10.98 -17.89 20.23
C LEU A 236 10.89 -19.29 19.60
N VAL A 237 10.07 -19.45 18.57
CA VAL A 237 9.86 -20.76 17.94
C VAL A 237 11.08 -21.18 17.13
N GLY A 238 11.68 -20.26 16.37
CA GLY A 238 12.90 -20.51 15.60
C GLY A 238 14.06 -20.95 16.50
N THR A 239 14.27 -20.26 17.62
CA THR A 239 15.28 -20.63 18.62
C THR A 239 14.96 -21.94 19.30
N GLY A 240 13.71 -22.13 19.75
CA GLY A 240 13.26 -23.36 20.40
C GLY A 240 13.45 -24.60 19.53
N MET A 241 13.03 -24.54 18.26
CA MET A 241 13.22 -25.63 17.31
C MET A 241 14.69 -25.88 16.96
N PHE A 242 15.49 -24.81 16.86
CA PHE A 242 16.93 -24.92 16.65
C PHE A 242 17.62 -25.67 17.80
N LEU A 243 17.28 -25.32 19.04
CA LEU A 243 17.81 -25.97 20.24
C LEU A 243 17.32 -27.42 20.37
N HIS A 244 16.06 -27.69 20.03
CA HIS A 244 15.48 -29.03 20.11
C HIS A 244 16.16 -30.01 19.15
N VAL A 245 16.39 -29.61 17.90
CA VAL A 245 17.02 -30.46 16.88
C VAL A 245 18.50 -30.74 17.18
N ARG A 246 19.16 -29.85 17.92
CA ARG A 246 20.59 -29.96 18.29
C ARG A 246 20.80 -30.39 19.75
N ARG A 247 19.82 -31.04 20.37
CA ARG A 247 20.03 -31.65 21.69
C ARG A 247 21.13 -32.72 21.56
N GLY A 248 22.25 -32.52 22.27
CA GLY A 248 23.40 -33.41 22.25
C GLY A 248 24.46 -33.12 21.16
N GLU A 249 24.26 -32.12 20.31
CA GLU A 249 25.23 -31.72 19.27
C GLU A 249 25.90 -30.36 19.57
N PRO A 250 27.14 -30.12 19.11
CA PRO A 250 27.81 -28.84 19.29
C PRO A 250 27.06 -27.70 18.58
N LYS A 251 26.70 -26.66 19.35
CA LYS A 251 25.95 -25.47 18.90
C LYS A 251 26.86 -24.49 18.14
N ARG A 252 27.48 -24.91 17.05
CA ARG A 252 28.30 -24.02 16.21
C ARG A 252 27.37 -23.18 15.32
N LEU A 253 27.31 -21.87 15.58
CA LEU A 253 26.45 -20.92 14.87
C LEU A 253 27.05 -20.43 13.54
N LEU A 254 28.39 -20.32 13.46
CA LEU A 254 29.12 -19.63 12.39
C LEU A 254 30.03 -20.53 11.55
N ASN A 255 30.11 -21.83 11.86
CA ASN A 255 31.10 -22.73 11.25
C ASN A 255 30.55 -23.38 9.97
N ARG A 256 30.28 -22.56 8.93
CA ARG A 256 29.88 -23.03 7.60
C ARG A 256 30.92 -22.60 6.56
N GLN A 257 31.32 -23.54 5.71
CA GLN A 257 32.15 -23.25 4.54
C GLN A 257 31.38 -22.37 3.54
N VAL A 258 31.97 -21.22 3.20
CA VAL A 258 31.49 -20.35 2.14
C VAL A 258 32.03 -20.91 0.83
N GLU A 259 31.16 -21.55 0.04
CA GLU A 259 31.54 -22.04 -1.28
C GLU A 259 31.99 -20.88 -2.17
N PRO A 260 33.06 -21.06 -2.96
CA PRO A 260 33.57 -20.01 -3.84
C PRO A 260 32.50 -19.61 -4.86
N LEU A 261 32.29 -18.30 -5.00
CA LEU A 261 31.36 -17.72 -5.98
C LEU A 261 31.83 -18.08 -7.40
N ALA A 262 31.02 -18.85 -8.12
CA ALA A 262 31.39 -19.48 -9.40
C ALA A 262 31.68 -18.50 -10.56
N ALA A 263 31.23 -17.26 -10.50
CA ALA A 263 31.24 -16.38 -11.67
C ALA A 263 32.53 -15.54 -11.80
N LYS A 264 33.40 -15.93 -12.75
CA LYS A 264 34.53 -15.11 -13.22
C LYS A 264 34.09 -13.90 -14.07
N GLN A 265 32.86 -13.87 -14.60
CA GLN A 265 32.35 -12.84 -15.54
C GLN A 265 31.24 -11.93 -14.97
N VAL A 266 31.30 -11.55 -13.70
CA VAL A 266 30.28 -10.66 -13.07
C VAL A 266 30.33 -9.21 -13.59
N TRP A 267 31.44 -8.83 -14.22
CA TRP A 267 31.69 -7.45 -14.64
C TRP A 267 30.72 -6.91 -15.68
N ALA A 268 30.24 -7.75 -16.61
CA ALA A 268 29.26 -7.32 -17.60
C ALA A 268 27.88 -6.99 -16.98
N ALA A 269 27.56 -7.56 -15.81
CA ALA A 269 26.30 -7.34 -15.12
C ALA A 269 26.26 -6.06 -14.28
N LEU A 270 27.41 -5.60 -13.76
CA LEU A 270 27.48 -4.43 -12.88
C LEU A 270 26.94 -3.16 -13.56
N PRO A 271 27.38 -2.78 -14.78
CA PRO A 271 26.88 -1.59 -15.46
C PRO A 271 25.38 -1.64 -15.73
N VAL A 272 24.84 -2.83 -16.06
CA VAL A 272 23.40 -2.99 -16.33
C VAL A 272 22.58 -2.64 -15.10
N VAL A 273 22.92 -3.21 -13.94
CA VAL A 273 22.22 -2.92 -12.68
C VAL A 273 22.37 -1.44 -12.29
N LEU A 274 23.54 -0.85 -12.52
CA LEU A 274 23.78 0.58 -12.25
C LEU A 274 22.88 1.48 -13.11
N VAL A 275 22.87 1.26 -14.43
CA VAL A 275 22.08 2.06 -15.37
C VAL A 275 20.59 1.99 -15.04
N VAL A 276 20.07 0.80 -14.74
CA VAL A 276 18.66 0.63 -14.38
C VAL A 276 18.36 1.28 -13.03
N ALA A 277 19.25 1.16 -12.04
CA ALA A 277 19.10 1.84 -10.75
C ALA A 277 19.07 3.38 -10.90
N VAL A 278 19.95 3.93 -11.74
CA VAL A 278 19.97 5.36 -12.06
C VAL A 278 18.66 5.78 -12.74
N ALA A 279 18.19 5.03 -13.74
CA ALA A 279 16.92 5.29 -14.42
C ALA A 279 15.73 5.28 -13.44
N LEU A 280 15.65 4.25 -12.58
CA LEU A 280 14.63 4.16 -11.53
C LEU A 280 14.68 5.34 -10.56
N SER A 281 15.87 5.85 -10.24
CA SER A 281 16.05 6.97 -9.30
C SER A 281 15.46 8.31 -9.79
N PHE A 282 15.14 8.43 -11.08
CA PHE A 282 14.47 9.59 -11.68
C PHE A 282 12.95 9.44 -11.76
N VAL A 283 12.41 8.24 -11.52
CA VAL A 283 10.97 8.00 -11.50
C VAL A 283 10.35 8.70 -10.29
N ARG A 284 9.32 9.51 -10.53
CA ARG A 284 8.56 10.17 -9.47
C ARG A 284 7.44 9.25 -8.98
N LEU A 285 7.25 9.21 -7.67
CA LEU A 285 6.06 8.56 -7.12
C LEU A 285 4.81 9.38 -7.48
N PRO A 286 3.68 8.73 -7.80
CA PRO A 286 2.44 9.43 -8.02
C PRO A 286 2.00 10.18 -6.76
N ASP A 287 1.58 11.42 -6.96
CA ASP A 287 0.78 12.15 -5.98
C ASP A 287 -0.69 11.98 -6.37
N PRO A 288 -1.56 11.41 -5.51
CA PRO A 288 -2.98 11.30 -5.80
C PRO A 288 -3.67 12.65 -6.06
N GLY A 289 -3.04 13.77 -5.68
CA GLY A 289 -3.49 15.11 -6.02
C GLY A 289 -4.68 15.61 -5.21
N PHE A 290 -5.06 14.91 -4.14
CA PHE A 290 -6.12 15.37 -3.23
C PHE A 290 -5.64 16.52 -2.36
N THR A 291 -6.52 17.46 -2.10
CA THR A 291 -6.34 18.53 -1.11
C THR A 291 -5.85 17.99 0.24
N PRO A 292 -4.93 18.70 0.91
CA PRO A 292 -4.39 18.31 2.21
C PRO A 292 -5.48 18.36 3.28
N THR A 293 -5.30 17.60 4.36
CA THR A 293 -6.25 17.60 5.47
C THR A 293 -6.06 18.86 6.31
N ARG A 294 -7.13 19.66 6.47
CA ARG A 294 -7.09 20.87 7.30
C ARG A 294 -7.21 20.53 8.79
N TYR A 295 -6.26 20.99 9.60
CA TYR A 295 -6.39 20.90 11.05
C TYR A 295 -7.29 22.02 11.59
N VAL A 296 -8.29 21.66 12.39
CA VAL A 296 -9.21 22.58 13.07
C VAL A 296 -9.36 22.14 14.52
N ASP A 297 -8.91 22.99 15.44
CA ASP A 297 -9.02 22.73 16.88
C ASP A 297 -10.48 22.84 17.36
N GLY A 298 -10.88 21.97 18.29
CA GLY A 298 -12.22 21.95 18.86
C GLY A 298 -13.34 21.45 17.93
N LEU A 299 -13.04 21.08 16.67
CA LEU A 299 -14.03 20.58 15.73
C LEU A 299 -14.58 19.22 16.16
N ARG A 300 -15.91 19.12 16.21
CA ARG A 300 -16.64 17.90 16.59
C ARG A 300 -16.82 17.01 15.37
N LEU A 301 -15.95 16.02 15.25
CA LEU A 301 -15.90 15.10 14.12
C LEU A 301 -16.71 13.83 14.37
N ASN A 302 -18.01 13.98 14.64
CA ASN A 302 -18.90 12.87 14.95
C ASN A 302 -20.28 13.00 14.31
N GLY A 303 -20.69 11.96 13.60
CA GLY A 303 -22.07 11.78 13.16
C GLY A 303 -22.51 12.64 11.98
N ALA A 304 -23.82 12.83 11.91
CA ALA A 304 -24.52 13.65 10.93
C ALA A 304 -24.16 15.14 11.09
N GLN A 305 -23.96 15.81 9.97
CA GLN A 305 -23.67 17.24 9.90
C GLN A 305 -24.94 18.06 10.06
N GLN A 306 -24.77 19.28 10.59
CA GLN A 306 -25.87 20.23 10.65
C GLN A 306 -26.19 20.72 9.24
N ALA A 307 -27.47 20.71 8.86
CA ALA A 307 -27.86 21.24 7.56
C ALA A 307 -27.59 22.76 7.52
N PRO A 308 -26.94 23.27 6.47
CA PRO A 308 -26.69 24.70 6.35
C PRO A 308 -27.99 25.47 6.09
N PRO A 309 -28.01 26.81 6.28
CA PRO A 309 -29.20 27.60 6.03
C PRO A 309 -29.79 27.40 4.63
N GLY A 310 -31.10 27.21 4.54
CA GLY A 310 -31.83 26.96 3.28
C GLY A 310 -31.85 25.47 2.86
N TRP A 311 -31.40 24.57 3.73
CA TRP A 311 -31.43 23.13 3.53
C TRP A 311 -31.97 22.42 4.77
N HIS A 312 -32.64 21.29 4.56
CA HIS A 312 -33.00 20.36 5.62
C HIS A 312 -32.53 18.94 5.30
N SER A 313 -32.25 18.15 6.34
CA SER A 313 -31.90 16.74 6.19
C SER A 313 -33.18 15.90 6.07
N ALA A 314 -33.35 15.22 4.94
CA ALA A 314 -34.50 14.38 4.65
C ALA A 314 -34.32 12.94 5.14
N THR A 315 -33.10 12.40 5.06
CA THR A 315 -32.79 11.02 5.45
C THR A 315 -31.36 10.94 5.96
N ILE A 316 -31.13 10.12 6.98
CA ILE A 316 -29.82 9.85 7.57
C ILE A 316 -29.65 8.35 7.67
N ASP A 317 -28.65 7.82 6.97
CA ASP A 317 -28.28 6.40 7.00
C ASP A 317 -26.87 6.26 7.57
N GLU A 318 -26.67 5.27 8.44
CA GLU A 318 -25.36 4.97 9.02
C GLU A 318 -24.84 3.62 8.54
N TYR A 319 -23.59 3.61 8.06
CA TYR A 319 -22.90 2.44 7.55
C TYR A 319 -21.68 2.12 8.42
N THR A 320 -21.79 1.11 9.27
CA THR A 320 -20.71 0.69 10.19
C THR A 320 -19.70 -0.28 9.55
N TRP A 321 -20.01 -0.83 8.37
CA TRP A 321 -19.10 -1.75 7.67
C TRP A 321 -17.79 -1.09 7.24
N VAL A 322 -17.75 0.25 7.14
CA VAL A 322 -16.54 1.02 6.79
C VAL A 322 -15.44 0.91 7.84
N SER A 323 -15.78 0.47 9.06
CA SER A 323 -14.81 0.13 10.11
C SER A 323 -13.75 -0.87 9.66
N ARG A 324 -14.12 -1.78 8.76
CA ARG A 324 -13.20 -2.78 8.19
C ARG A 324 -12.12 -2.15 7.30
N LEU A 325 -12.39 -0.99 6.72
CA LEU A 325 -11.47 -0.26 5.83
C LEU A 325 -10.68 0.79 6.60
N PHE A 326 -11.36 1.64 7.38
CA PHE A 326 -10.75 2.83 7.98
C PHE A 326 -10.36 2.64 9.46
N GLY A 327 -10.69 1.51 10.09
CA GLY A 327 -10.37 1.23 11.50
C GLY A 327 -11.61 1.01 12.37
N ALA A 328 -11.43 0.44 13.56
CA ALA A 328 -12.51 -0.10 14.38
C ALA A 328 -13.69 0.88 14.63
N ASP A 329 -13.38 2.15 14.88
CA ASP A 329 -14.36 3.17 15.26
C ASP A 329 -14.81 4.04 14.07
N ALA A 330 -14.45 3.65 12.84
CA ALA A 330 -14.81 4.44 11.68
C ALA A 330 -16.28 4.24 11.29
N THR A 331 -16.96 5.35 11.01
CA THR A 331 -18.36 5.38 10.57
C THR A 331 -18.49 6.14 9.26
N LEU A 332 -19.49 5.77 8.47
CA LEU A 332 -19.95 6.51 7.30
C LEU A 332 -21.40 6.90 7.53
N VAL A 333 -21.64 8.19 7.66
CA VAL A 333 -22.99 8.74 7.75
C VAL A 333 -23.34 9.37 6.42
N ARG A 334 -24.42 8.89 5.82
CA ARG A 334 -25.00 9.42 4.59
C ARG A 334 -26.19 10.27 4.95
N GLN A 335 -26.22 11.51 4.47
CA GLN A 335 -27.35 12.41 4.66
C GLN A 335 -27.89 12.86 3.30
N LYS A 336 -29.18 12.64 3.07
CA LYS A 336 -29.90 13.30 1.98
C LYS A 336 -30.29 14.69 2.47
N MET A 337 -29.75 15.73 1.84
CA MET A 337 -30.08 17.13 2.13
C MET A 337 -30.87 17.71 0.97
N VAL A 338 -31.99 18.35 1.26
CA VAL A 338 -32.89 18.93 0.26
C VAL A 338 -32.99 20.43 0.50
N ALA A 339 -32.86 21.21 -0.58
CA ALA A 339 -33.02 22.65 -0.51
C ALA A 339 -34.46 23.00 -0.11
N ASP A 340 -34.65 24.03 0.70
CA ASP A 340 -36.00 24.47 1.11
C ASP A 340 -36.75 25.15 -0.04
N THR A 341 -36.01 25.75 -0.98
CA THR A 341 -36.53 26.45 -2.15
C THR A 341 -35.77 26.02 -3.40
N GLY A 342 -36.48 25.85 -4.52
CA GLY A 342 -35.82 25.61 -5.80
C GLY A 342 -35.24 26.87 -6.42
N ASP A 343 -34.22 26.69 -7.26
CA ASP A 343 -33.46 27.79 -7.87
C ASP A 343 -33.40 27.62 -9.40
N PRO A 344 -33.93 28.58 -10.18
CA PRO A 344 -33.92 28.52 -11.64
C PRO A 344 -32.52 28.55 -12.27
N ARG A 345 -31.48 28.96 -11.52
CA ARG A 345 -30.08 28.94 -11.98
C ARG A 345 -29.58 27.52 -12.23
N PHE A 346 -30.04 26.57 -11.42
CA PHE A 346 -29.55 25.18 -11.44
C PHE A 346 -30.57 24.22 -12.04
N ASP A 347 -31.87 24.54 -11.96
CA ASP A 347 -32.94 23.75 -12.58
C ASP A 347 -33.91 24.61 -13.36
N LYS A 348 -34.18 24.27 -14.62
CA LYS A 348 -35.12 25.00 -15.49
C LYS A 348 -36.54 25.08 -14.89
N PHE A 349 -36.94 24.08 -14.11
CA PHE A 349 -38.24 24.02 -13.46
C PHE A 349 -38.25 24.57 -12.03
N ALA A 350 -37.11 25.12 -11.56
CA ALA A 350 -36.90 25.60 -10.20
C ALA A 350 -37.39 24.59 -9.14
N ARG A 351 -37.09 23.30 -9.33
CA ARG A 351 -37.33 22.26 -8.32
C ARG A 351 -36.29 22.37 -7.20
N PRO A 352 -36.66 22.06 -5.95
CA PRO A 352 -35.71 21.91 -4.85
C PRO A 352 -34.59 20.93 -5.19
N ARG A 353 -33.33 21.34 -5.04
CA ARG A 353 -32.19 20.46 -5.31
C ARG A 353 -31.98 19.48 -4.16
N THR A 354 -31.65 18.25 -4.50
CA THR A 354 -31.25 17.21 -3.55
C THR A 354 -29.75 16.98 -3.68
N LEU A 355 -29.06 16.95 -2.54
CA LEU A 355 -27.66 16.56 -2.42
C LEU A 355 -27.52 15.38 -1.47
N VAL A 356 -26.50 14.56 -1.70
CA VAL A 356 -26.09 13.51 -0.75
C VAL A 356 -24.76 13.91 -0.13
N VAL A 357 -24.73 13.97 1.19
CA VAL A 357 -23.54 14.29 1.98
C VAL A 357 -23.08 13.02 2.68
N ASP A 358 -21.96 12.47 2.23
CA ASP A 358 -21.32 11.31 2.81
C ASP A 358 -20.15 11.75 3.69
N THR A 359 -20.29 11.46 4.98
CA THR A 359 -19.38 11.85 6.04
C THR A 359 -18.68 10.62 6.58
N THR A 360 -17.40 10.45 6.24
CA THR A 360 -16.58 9.34 6.78
C THR A 360 -15.71 9.83 7.91
N THR A 361 -15.76 9.22 9.09
CA THR A 361 -14.88 9.56 10.23
C THR A 361 -13.90 8.42 10.55
N THR A 362 -12.70 8.73 11.03
CA THR A 362 -11.70 7.72 11.43
C THR A 362 -10.62 8.31 12.35
N HIS A 363 -10.10 7.49 13.27
CA HIS A 363 -8.87 7.78 14.04
C HIS A 363 -7.58 7.48 13.27
N ARG A 364 -7.66 6.96 12.04
CA ARG A 364 -6.52 6.64 11.19
C ARG A 364 -6.54 7.52 9.93
N PRO A 365 -6.16 8.80 10.02
CA PRO A 365 -6.28 9.76 8.91
C PRO A 365 -5.66 9.26 7.61
N PHE A 366 -4.53 8.55 7.69
CA PHE A 366 -3.83 8.04 6.52
C PHE A 366 -4.65 7.00 5.71
N SER A 367 -5.63 6.35 6.34
CA SER A 367 -6.49 5.36 5.67
C SER A 367 -7.32 5.97 4.53
N PHE A 368 -7.61 7.28 4.56
CA PHE A 368 -8.26 7.98 3.44
C PHE A 368 -7.42 8.02 2.17
N ASN A 369 -6.09 7.97 2.29
CA ASN A 369 -5.18 7.90 1.14
C ASN A 369 -5.08 6.48 0.59
N VAL A 370 -5.21 5.46 1.45
CA VAL A 370 -5.19 4.05 1.05
C VAL A 370 -6.50 3.65 0.38
N TYR A 371 -7.63 4.09 0.94
CA TYR A 371 -8.98 3.80 0.46
C TYR A 371 -9.67 5.12 0.03
N PRO A 372 -9.44 5.58 -1.21
CA PRO A 372 -10.10 6.77 -1.74
C PRO A 372 -11.62 6.56 -1.80
N ALA A 373 -12.40 7.65 -1.85
CA ALA A 373 -13.86 7.59 -1.73
C ALA A 373 -14.52 6.63 -2.75
N ARG A 374 -13.98 6.55 -3.97
CA ARG A 374 -14.39 5.60 -5.02
C ARG A 374 -14.37 4.12 -4.62
N VAL A 375 -13.59 3.74 -3.60
CA VAL A 375 -13.58 2.35 -3.08
C VAL A 375 -14.89 2.03 -2.34
N LEU A 376 -15.60 3.05 -1.85
CA LEU A 376 -16.87 2.89 -1.13
C LEU A 376 -18.04 2.65 -2.08
N TYR A 377 -17.95 3.18 -3.30
CA TYR A 377 -19.01 3.12 -4.30
C TYR A 377 -18.73 2.04 -5.34
N ARG A 378 -19.79 1.52 -5.94
CA ARG A 378 -19.65 0.62 -7.07
C ARG A 378 -19.30 1.42 -8.32
N VAL A 379 -18.03 1.37 -8.73
CA VAL A 379 -17.49 2.18 -9.84
C VAL A 379 -17.34 1.41 -11.16
N GLU A 380 -18.19 0.42 -11.42
CA GLU A 380 -18.13 -0.34 -12.66
C GLU A 380 -18.62 0.50 -13.85
N GLY A 381 -17.71 0.90 -14.75
CA GLY A 381 -18.07 1.72 -15.91
C GLY A 381 -18.21 3.21 -15.61
N ILE A 382 -17.58 3.68 -14.53
CA ILE A 382 -17.52 5.11 -14.20
C ILE A 382 -16.26 5.73 -14.83
N ARG A 383 -16.45 6.85 -15.52
CA ARG A 383 -15.39 7.77 -15.96
C ARG A 383 -15.34 8.99 -15.06
N LEU A 384 -14.16 9.48 -14.73
CA LEU A 384 -13.96 10.57 -13.77
C LEU A 384 -13.13 11.69 -14.39
N SER A 385 -13.52 12.93 -14.13
CA SER A 385 -12.75 14.10 -14.51
C SER A 385 -11.48 14.27 -13.65
N ALA A 386 -10.57 15.14 -14.08
CA ALA A 386 -9.48 15.63 -13.25
C ALA A 386 -10.00 16.40 -12.02
N LEU A 387 -9.27 16.29 -10.90
CA LEU A 387 -9.57 17.03 -9.67
C LEU A 387 -9.32 18.54 -9.89
N ARG A 388 -10.30 19.38 -9.55
CA ARG A 388 -10.17 20.83 -9.55
C ARG A 388 -10.24 21.36 -8.12
N PRO A 389 -9.15 21.95 -7.58
CA PRO A 389 -9.18 22.52 -6.25
C PRO A 389 -10.05 23.78 -6.22
N VAL A 390 -10.86 23.92 -5.18
CA VAL A 390 -11.73 25.08 -4.92
C VAL A 390 -11.64 25.49 -3.45
N ASP A 391 -11.75 26.79 -3.20
CA ASP A 391 -11.72 27.35 -1.85
C ASP A 391 -13.14 27.47 -1.26
N LEU A 392 -13.36 26.78 -0.13
CA LEU A 392 -14.60 26.83 0.64
C LEU A 392 -14.57 27.91 1.75
N GLY A 393 -13.48 28.69 1.84
CA GLY A 393 -13.25 29.68 2.88
C GLY A 393 -12.71 29.05 4.16
N TYR A 394 -12.35 29.88 5.15
CA TYR A 394 -11.83 29.41 6.45
C TYR A 394 -10.54 28.56 6.34
N GLY A 395 -9.81 28.72 5.22
CA GLY A 395 -8.64 27.91 4.87
C GLY A 395 -8.96 26.44 4.57
N VAL A 396 -10.20 26.12 4.19
CA VAL A 396 -10.63 24.79 3.76
C VAL A 396 -10.62 24.73 2.22
N GLU A 397 -9.70 23.94 1.68
CA GLU A 397 -9.68 23.60 0.26
C GLU A 397 -10.43 22.28 0.02
N ALA A 398 -11.14 22.21 -1.10
CA ALA A 398 -11.88 21.04 -1.54
C ALA A 398 -11.54 20.68 -2.99
N ASP A 399 -11.73 19.41 -3.34
CA ASP A 399 -11.58 18.88 -4.68
C ASP A 399 -12.94 18.70 -5.32
N LEU A 400 -13.17 19.37 -6.46
CA LEU A 400 -14.35 19.24 -7.29
C LEU A 400 -14.05 18.32 -8.47
N PHE A 401 -14.93 17.34 -8.74
CA PHE A 401 -14.81 16.41 -9.84
C PHE A 401 -16.15 15.85 -10.27
N SER A 402 -16.30 15.50 -11.55
CA SER A 402 -17.46 14.77 -12.07
C SER A 402 -17.17 13.29 -12.24
N ALA A 403 -18.23 12.49 -12.20
CA ALA A 403 -18.23 11.06 -12.41
C ALA A 403 -19.41 10.69 -13.32
N VAL A 404 -19.12 10.09 -14.48
CA VAL A 404 -20.12 9.66 -15.46
C VAL A 404 -20.28 8.15 -15.38
N ASP A 405 -21.50 7.66 -15.14
CA ASP A 405 -21.84 6.24 -15.23
C ASP A 405 -22.41 5.91 -16.61
N ASP A 406 -21.63 5.19 -17.42
CA ASP A 406 -22.01 4.85 -18.79
C ASP A 406 -23.17 3.83 -18.87
N ARG A 407 -23.53 3.16 -17.76
CA ARG A 407 -24.67 2.22 -17.71
C ARG A 407 -25.96 2.91 -17.33
N LEU A 408 -25.90 3.78 -16.32
CA LEU A 408 -27.06 4.55 -15.88
C LEU A 408 -27.32 5.77 -16.77
N LEU A 409 -26.32 6.18 -17.56
CA LEU A 409 -26.34 7.42 -18.35
C LEU A 409 -26.59 8.65 -17.48
N VAL A 410 -25.97 8.65 -16.29
CA VAL A 410 -26.09 9.71 -15.30
C VAL A 410 -24.71 10.28 -15.00
N THR A 411 -24.66 11.60 -14.87
CA THR A 411 -23.49 12.33 -14.39
C THR A 411 -23.72 12.77 -12.95
N TRP A 412 -22.72 12.52 -12.12
CA TRP A 412 -22.64 13.02 -10.76
C TRP A 412 -21.52 14.04 -10.66
N ASP A 413 -21.82 15.20 -10.10
CA ASP A 413 -20.81 16.18 -9.70
C ASP A 413 -20.54 16.01 -8.20
N ALA A 414 -19.28 16.03 -7.81
CA ALA A 414 -18.88 15.76 -6.44
C ALA A 414 -17.85 16.75 -5.91
N LEU A 415 -18.01 17.13 -4.66
CA LEU A 415 -17.11 18.01 -3.91
C LEU A 415 -16.60 17.25 -2.68
N GLN A 416 -15.28 17.19 -2.51
CA GLN A 416 -14.65 16.45 -1.43
C GLN A 416 -13.63 17.30 -0.66
N TRP A 417 -13.65 17.26 0.66
CA TRP A 417 -12.56 17.81 1.49
C TRP A 417 -12.31 16.93 2.71
N LYS A 418 -11.20 17.21 3.40
CA LYS A 418 -10.81 16.50 4.62
C LYS A 418 -10.39 17.50 5.69
N TRP A 419 -10.78 17.24 6.92
CA TRP A 419 -10.27 17.95 8.08
C TRP A 419 -9.99 17.01 9.25
N SER A 420 -9.29 17.50 10.27
CA SER A 420 -8.95 16.75 11.47
C SER A 420 -8.87 17.67 12.68
N ASN A 421 -9.20 17.13 13.85
CA ASN A 421 -9.01 17.78 15.14
C ASN A 421 -7.75 17.27 15.88
N GLY A 422 -6.90 16.47 15.22
CA GLY A 422 -5.68 15.86 15.78
C GLY A 422 -5.86 14.40 16.14
N ASP A 423 -7.00 14.03 16.73
CA ASP A 423 -7.29 12.65 17.16
C ASP A 423 -8.16 11.90 16.15
N THR A 424 -9.06 12.62 15.48
CA THR A 424 -9.98 12.11 14.47
C THR A 424 -9.80 12.91 13.19
N ALA A 425 -9.98 12.23 12.06
CA ALA A 425 -10.12 12.87 10.76
C ALA A 425 -11.48 12.54 10.17
N GLN A 426 -12.02 13.48 9.41
CA GLN A 426 -13.28 13.33 8.71
C GLN A 426 -13.08 13.72 7.26
N ARG A 427 -13.64 12.90 6.37
CA ARG A 427 -13.73 13.17 4.94
C ARG A 427 -15.19 13.42 4.60
N MET A 428 -15.41 14.56 3.96
CA MET A 428 -16.69 14.99 3.45
C MET A 428 -16.73 14.73 1.95
N LEU A 429 -17.81 14.12 1.46
CA LEU A 429 -18.09 13.96 0.04
C LEU A 429 -19.54 14.38 -0.22
N VAL A 430 -19.72 15.50 -0.91
CA VAL A 430 -21.03 16.00 -1.33
C VAL A 430 -21.22 15.61 -2.78
N ILE A 431 -22.36 15.00 -3.09
CA ILE A 431 -22.70 14.51 -4.43
C ILE A 431 -23.99 15.20 -4.89
N ALA A 432 -23.92 15.81 -6.07
CA ALA A 432 -25.05 16.26 -6.86
C ALA A 432 -25.27 15.31 -8.04
N VAL A 433 -26.49 15.27 -8.55
CA VAL A 433 -26.87 14.46 -9.71
C VAL A 433 -27.57 15.35 -10.73
N ASP A 434 -27.23 15.15 -12.01
CA ASP A 434 -27.79 15.94 -13.11
C ASP A 434 -29.28 15.64 -13.35
N ASN A 435 -29.78 14.48 -12.92
CA ASN A 435 -31.23 14.21 -12.87
C ASN A 435 -31.85 14.89 -11.63
N HIS A 436 -32.84 15.76 -11.83
CA HIS A 436 -33.47 16.55 -10.77
C HIS A 436 -34.79 15.95 -10.25
N GLU A 437 -35.11 14.72 -10.62
CA GLU A 437 -36.28 14.00 -10.12
C GLU A 437 -36.06 13.48 -8.69
N ASP A 438 -37.15 13.30 -7.93
CA ASP A 438 -37.09 12.92 -6.51
C ASP A 438 -36.48 11.52 -6.31
N ASP A 439 -36.57 10.67 -7.34
CA ASP A 439 -36.05 9.31 -7.44
C ASP A 439 -34.71 9.22 -8.20
N ALA A 440 -34.04 10.37 -8.43
CA ALA A 440 -32.75 10.41 -9.11
C ALA A 440 -31.74 9.43 -8.46
N PRO A 441 -31.03 8.61 -9.26
CA PRO A 441 -30.18 7.56 -8.72
C PRO A 441 -28.86 8.13 -8.21
N PHE A 442 -28.74 8.26 -6.89
CA PHE A 442 -27.47 8.52 -6.23
C PHE A 442 -26.64 7.24 -6.09
N PRO A 443 -25.30 7.30 -6.22
CA PRO A 443 -24.46 6.13 -6.07
C PRO A 443 -24.54 5.61 -4.63
N GLN A 444 -24.78 4.32 -4.45
CA GLN A 444 -24.91 3.71 -3.13
C GLN A 444 -23.55 3.18 -2.63
N PRO A 445 -23.21 3.39 -1.34
CA PRO A 445 -21.98 2.88 -0.76
C PRO A 445 -22.19 1.38 -0.51
N THR A 446 -21.56 0.55 -1.34
CA THR A 446 -21.82 -0.90 -1.35
C THR A 446 -20.87 -1.68 -0.46
N GLY A 447 -19.76 -1.06 -0.02
CA GLY A 447 -18.69 -1.73 0.70
C GLY A 447 -18.04 -2.88 -0.06
N GLY A 448 -18.26 -2.94 -1.38
CA GLY A 448 -17.80 -4.01 -2.23
C GLY A 448 -16.33 -3.84 -2.61
N MET A 449 -15.43 -4.48 -1.86
CA MET A 449 -14.03 -4.62 -2.27
C MET A 449 -13.88 -5.38 -3.60
N LEU A 450 -14.80 -6.32 -3.90
CA LEU A 450 -14.82 -7.06 -5.18
C LEU A 450 -15.07 -6.14 -6.39
N PRO A 451 -16.11 -5.29 -6.40
CA PRO A 451 -16.28 -4.26 -7.43
C PRO A 451 -15.05 -3.36 -7.63
N THR A 452 -14.39 -2.93 -6.56
CA THR A 452 -13.16 -2.14 -6.64
C THR A 452 -12.02 -2.93 -7.32
N LEU A 453 -11.83 -4.20 -6.96
CA LEU A 453 -10.82 -5.06 -7.61
C LEU A 453 -11.13 -5.27 -9.10
N ASN A 454 -12.40 -5.44 -9.47
CA ASN A 454 -12.82 -5.59 -10.86
C ASN A 454 -12.56 -4.32 -11.69
N SER A 455 -12.78 -3.13 -11.10
CA SER A 455 -12.38 -1.85 -11.70
C SER A 455 -10.87 -1.75 -11.93
N MET A 456 -10.05 -2.20 -10.97
CA MET A 456 -8.58 -2.24 -11.14
C MET A 456 -8.15 -3.16 -12.27
N PHE A 457 -8.75 -4.35 -12.39
CA PHE A 457 -8.50 -5.24 -13.53
C PHE A 457 -8.90 -4.57 -14.86
N THR A 458 -9.99 -3.80 -14.88
CA THR A 458 -10.41 -3.06 -16.08
C THR A 458 -9.38 -2.00 -16.47
N VAL A 459 -8.84 -1.23 -15.51
CA VAL A 459 -7.75 -0.28 -15.75
C VAL A 459 -6.50 -1.00 -16.29
N LEU A 460 -6.19 -2.22 -15.83
CA LEU A 460 -5.04 -3.02 -16.29
C LEU A 460 -5.10 -3.33 -17.78
N PHE A 461 -6.28 -3.71 -18.28
CA PHE A 461 -6.45 -4.17 -19.65
C PHE A 461 -6.86 -3.04 -20.60
N ARG A 462 -7.70 -2.09 -20.16
CA ARG A 462 -8.29 -1.06 -21.05
C ARG A 462 -7.61 0.31 -21.00
N GLY A 463 -6.83 0.61 -19.96
CA GLY A 463 -6.08 1.87 -19.85
C GLY A 463 -6.86 2.96 -19.12
N ASN A 464 -6.18 4.07 -18.80
CA ASN A 464 -6.79 5.16 -18.03
C ASN A 464 -7.90 5.87 -18.79
N SER A 465 -7.83 5.91 -20.13
CA SER A 465 -8.89 6.48 -20.98
C SER A 465 -10.24 5.79 -20.86
N ALA A 466 -10.30 4.56 -20.34
CA ALA A 466 -11.55 3.87 -20.05
C ALA A 466 -12.22 4.34 -18.74
N THR A 467 -11.51 5.13 -17.93
CA THR A 467 -11.95 5.63 -16.62
C THR A 467 -11.77 7.14 -16.47
N ASP A 468 -11.27 7.81 -17.50
CA ASP A 468 -10.99 9.24 -17.53
C ASP A 468 -12.05 9.94 -18.38
N ASP A 469 -12.55 11.06 -17.89
CA ASP A 469 -13.49 11.91 -18.62
C ASP A 469 -12.80 13.21 -19.01
N ALA A 470 -12.40 13.30 -20.28
CA ALA A 470 -11.62 14.41 -20.81
C ALA A 470 -12.45 15.66 -21.12
N ASP A 471 -13.78 15.54 -21.17
CA ASP A 471 -14.71 16.65 -21.43
C ASP A 471 -15.89 16.62 -20.42
N PRO A 472 -15.62 16.94 -19.14
CA PRO A 472 -16.61 16.79 -18.09
C PRO A 472 -17.71 17.84 -18.20
N ASN A 473 -18.97 17.40 -18.11
CA ASN A 473 -20.10 18.30 -17.91
C ASN A 473 -20.07 18.83 -16.47
N THR A 474 -20.14 20.15 -16.29
CA THR A 474 -19.88 20.86 -15.02
C THR A 474 -21.06 21.76 -14.66
N LYS A 475 -22.23 21.15 -14.49
CA LYS A 475 -23.48 21.89 -14.32
C LYS A 475 -23.74 22.28 -12.86
N ASP A 476 -23.35 21.43 -11.91
CA ASP A 476 -23.63 21.63 -10.49
C ASP A 476 -22.44 22.20 -9.70
N ASP A 477 -21.33 22.56 -10.37
CA ASP A 477 -20.12 23.12 -9.74
C ASP A 477 -20.42 24.26 -8.76
N GLN A 478 -21.17 25.27 -9.22
CA GLN A 478 -21.50 26.44 -8.42
C GLN A 478 -22.43 26.08 -7.25
N LEU A 479 -23.40 25.18 -7.46
CA LEU A 479 -24.30 24.69 -6.41
C LEU A 479 -23.51 23.99 -5.30
N LEU A 480 -22.59 23.10 -5.68
CA LEU A 480 -21.75 22.36 -4.75
C LEU A 480 -20.81 23.30 -3.97
N VAL A 481 -20.21 24.30 -4.62
CA VAL A 481 -19.35 25.27 -3.94
C VAL A 481 -20.15 26.20 -3.01
N GLU A 482 -21.33 26.67 -3.43
CA GLU A 482 -22.23 27.47 -2.57
C GLU A 482 -22.66 26.66 -1.34
N PHE A 483 -23.07 25.40 -1.52
CA PHE A 483 -23.43 24.49 -0.44
C PHE A 483 -22.23 24.18 0.47
N GLY A 484 -21.07 23.84 -0.11
CA GLY A 484 -19.85 23.51 0.64
C GLY A 484 -19.37 24.67 1.51
N ARG A 485 -19.40 25.91 0.99
CA ARG A 485 -19.12 27.13 1.77
C ARG A 485 -20.09 27.33 2.92
N ALA A 486 -21.38 27.10 2.68
CA ALA A 486 -22.40 27.24 3.72
C ALA A 486 -22.23 26.18 4.82
N LEU A 487 -21.88 24.95 4.46
CA LEU A 487 -21.64 23.86 5.41
C LEU A 487 -20.34 24.07 6.22
N VAL A 488 -19.24 24.45 5.57
CA VAL A 488 -17.99 24.80 6.27
C VAL A 488 -18.23 25.96 7.23
N ARG A 489 -18.99 26.97 6.80
CA ARG A 489 -19.38 28.09 7.66
C ARG A 489 -20.17 27.64 8.88
N SER A 490 -21.19 26.80 8.71
CA SER A 490 -22.03 26.35 9.84
C SER A 490 -21.27 25.54 10.87
N GLU A 491 -20.22 24.81 10.46
CA GLU A 491 -19.39 24.02 11.38
C GLU A 491 -18.30 24.87 12.07
N LEU A 492 -17.77 25.90 11.40
CA LEU A 492 -16.61 26.67 11.89
C LEU A 492 -16.95 27.98 12.60
N GLU A 493 -18.02 28.68 12.22
CA GLU A 493 -18.45 29.91 12.90
C GLU A 493 -18.77 29.70 14.39
N PRO A 494 -19.45 28.60 14.81
CA PRO A 494 -19.69 28.33 16.23
C PRO A 494 -18.42 28.15 17.06
N LEU A 495 -17.30 27.83 16.40
CA LEU A 495 -15.98 27.68 17.02
C LEU A 495 -15.20 29.01 17.09
N GLY A 496 -15.76 30.11 16.56
CA GLY A 496 -15.11 31.42 16.53
C GLY A 496 -13.99 31.54 15.49
N VAL A 497 -13.88 30.60 14.56
CA VAL A 497 -12.92 30.66 13.45
C VAL A 497 -13.39 31.74 12.47
N ARG A 498 -12.46 32.57 11.98
CA ARG A 498 -12.76 33.63 11.02
C ARG A 498 -12.45 33.16 9.58
N PRO A 499 -13.20 33.66 8.59
CA PRO A 499 -13.07 33.24 7.19
C PRO A 499 -11.72 33.55 6.57
#